data_AF-A0A8X6Z1N5-F1
#
_entry.id   AF-A0A8X6Z1N5-F1
#
_cell.length_a   1.000
_cell.length_b   1.000
_cell.length_c   1.000
_cell.angle_alpha   90.00
_cell.angle_beta   90.00
_cell.angle_gamma   90.00
#
_symmetry.space_group_name_H-M   'P 1'
#
loop_
_entity.id
_entity.type
_entity.pdbx_description
1 polymer ?
#
loop_
_entity_poly.entity_id
_entity_poly.type
_entity_poly.pdbx_seq_one_letter_code
_entity_poly.pdbx_strand_id
1 'polypeptide(L)'
;MNLNVKEAYNAMVDFLDKYYEKIHSDNVGSFLGCLVLLNDGMPVDIALWEDWIDSVNKMKKQYKKNEENEPINFTFTQSYEIAEDFLNEYYKRTNSAYEDFGNLIKGMTLLENGKSINPEYWEEWVASANKIKQLADKAGIMFCD
;
A
#
# COMPACT_ATOMS: atom_id res chain seq x y z
N MET A 1 -9.27 6.44 -11.19
CA MET A 1 -8.24 7.35 -10.64
C MET A 1 -6.96 6.54 -10.49
N ASN A 2 -5.80 7.16 -10.70
CA ASN A 2 -4.51 6.47 -10.68
C ASN A 2 -3.59 7.07 -9.61
N LEU A 3 -2.75 6.23 -9.02
CA LEU A 3 -1.74 6.59 -8.04
C LEU A 3 -0.34 6.33 -8.63
N ASN A 4 0.60 7.23 -8.40
CA ASN A 4 2.02 6.92 -8.59
C ASN A 4 2.51 5.97 -7.48
N VAL A 5 3.76 5.50 -7.60
CA VAL A 5 4.37 4.55 -6.65
C VAL A 5 4.33 5.04 -5.20
N LYS A 6 4.65 6.32 -4.95
CA LYS A 6 4.65 6.91 -3.61
C LYS A 6 3.24 7.14 -3.08
N GLU A 7 2.31 7.58 -3.94
CA GLU A 7 0.90 7.73 -3.59
C GLU A 7 0.27 6.37 -3.20
N ALA A 8 0.60 5.30 -3.92
CA ALA A 8 0.17 3.94 -3.59
C ALA A 8 0.75 3.45 -2.25
N TYR A 9 2.03 3.75 -1.97
CA TYR A 9 2.66 3.43 -0.70
C TYR A 9 1.96 4.15 0.46
N ASN A 10 1.74 5.46 0.33
CA ASN A 10 1.06 6.25 1.35
C ASN A 10 -0.39 5.82 1.57
N ALA A 11 -1.08 5.39 0.51
CA ALA A 11 -2.42 4.83 0.64
C ALA A 11 -2.41 3.52 1.44
N MET A 12 -1.38 2.68 1.26
CA MET A 12 -1.16 1.47 2.04
C MET A 12 -0.87 1.77 3.51
N VAL A 13 0.00 2.74 3.80
CA VAL A 13 0.27 3.16 5.18
C VAL A 13 -1.00 3.70 5.87
N ASP A 14 -1.76 4.57 5.22
CA ASP A 14 -3.01 5.13 5.77
C ASP A 14 -4.08 4.03 5.98
N PHE A 15 -4.16 3.05 5.07
CA PHE A 15 -5.04 1.90 5.23
C PHE A 15 -4.66 1.04 6.45
N LEU A 16 -3.37 0.74 6.61
CA LEU A 16 -2.88 -0.04 7.75
C LEU A 16 -3.07 0.68 9.08
N ASP A 17 -2.89 2.00 9.10
CA ASP A 17 -3.12 2.85 10.27
C ASP A 17 -4.57 2.73 10.76
N LYS A 18 -5.53 2.87 9.84
CA LYS A 18 -6.96 2.64 10.15
C LYS A 18 -7.25 1.20 10.58
N TYR A 19 -6.58 0.22 9.98
CA TYR A 19 -6.71 -1.18 10.40
C TYR A 19 -6.22 -1.37 11.84
N TYR A 20 -5.06 -0.80 12.18
CA TYR A 20 -4.52 -0.80 13.53
C TYR A 20 -5.48 -0.13 14.53
N GLU A 21 -6.06 1.01 14.19
CA GLU A 21 -7.05 1.68 15.05
C GLU A 21 -8.30 0.83 15.34
N LYS A 22 -8.63 -0.15 14.48
CA LYS A 22 -9.77 -1.05 14.71
C LYS A 22 -9.44 -2.22 15.65
N ILE A 23 -8.20 -2.72 15.61
CA ILE A 23 -7.84 -3.98 16.31
C ILE A 23 -6.79 -3.81 17.42
N HIS A 24 -6.09 -2.67 17.43
CA HIS A 24 -5.00 -2.32 18.36
C HIS A 24 -3.95 -3.43 18.53
N SER A 25 -3.57 -4.09 17.43
CA SER A 25 -2.56 -5.16 17.45
C SER A 25 -1.15 -4.59 17.54
N ASP A 26 -0.41 -4.96 18.59
CA ASP A 26 0.98 -4.55 18.79
C ASP A 26 1.88 -4.94 17.61
N ASN A 27 1.61 -6.08 16.96
CA ASN A 27 2.38 -6.53 15.81
C ASN A 27 2.16 -5.60 14.62
N VAL A 28 0.91 -5.22 14.36
CA VAL A 28 0.57 -4.28 13.29
C VAL A 28 1.13 -2.90 13.60
N GLY A 29 1.03 -2.44 14.85
CA GLY A 29 1.60 -1.17 15.30
C GLY A 29 3.13 -1.12 15.16
N SER A 30 3.82 -2.20 15.54
CA SER A 30 5.28 -2.30 15.39
C SER A 30 5.69 -2.25 13.92
N PHE A 31 4.96 -2.93 13.03
CA PHE A 31 5.23 -2.90 11.59
C PHE A 31 4.94 -1.52 10.99
N LEU A 32 3.83 -0.89 11.36
CA LEU A 32 3.50 0.48 10.97
C LEU A 32 4.60 1.46 11.35
N GLY A 33 5.17 1.34 12.55
CA GLY A 33 6.29 2.14 13.01
C GLY A 33 7.51 2.09 12.07
N CYS A 34 7.74 0.96 11.38
CA CYS A 34 8.81 0.82 10.39
C CYS A 34 8.47 1.47 9.03
N LEU A 35 7.18 1.64 8.72
CA LEU A 35 6.70 2.21 7.46
C LEU A 35 6.52 3.73 7.48
N VAL A 36 6.51 4.35 8.67
CA VAL A 36 6.36 5.80 8.82
C VAL A 36 7.44 6.50 7.99
N LEU A 37 7.03 7.48 7.18
CA LEU A 37 7.96 8.30 6.41
C LEU A 37 8.68 9.31 7.32
N LEU A 38 10.00 9.38 7.16
CA LEU A 38 10.85 10.42 7.72
C LEU A 38 10.73 11.71 6.90
N ASN A 39 11.36 12.78 7.38
CA ASN A 39 11.33 14.11 6.74
C ASN A 39 11.92 14.13 5.31
N ASP A 40 12.72 13.13 4.94
CA ASP A 40 13.27 12.95 3.60
C ASP A 40 12.31 12.19 2.65
N GLY A 41 11.15 11.75 3.15
CA GLY A 41 10.15 11.02 2.40
C GLY A 41 10.49 9.54 2.18
N MET A 42 11.46 9.00 2.92
CA MET A 42 11.78 7.57 2.96
C MET A 42 11.22 6.95 4.26
N PRO A 43 10.85 5.67 4.27
CA PRO A 43 10.42 5.01 5.50
C PRO A 43 11.57 4.87 6.50
N VAL A 44 11.21 4.74 7.78
CA VAL A 44 12.16 4.47 8.88
C VAL A 44 13.03 3.25 8.56
N ASP A 45 12.43 2.18 8.04
CA ASP A 45 13.14 1.00 7.56
C ASP A 45 13.29 1.03 6.03
N ILE A 46 14.50 1.35 5.57
CA ILE A 46 14.84 1.42 4.14
C ILE A 46 14.68 0.05 3.46
N ALA A 47 14.89 -1.07 4.16
CA ALA A 47 14.73 -2.39 3.57
C ALA A 47 13.27 -2.65 3.17
N LEU A 48 12.30 -2.12 3.94
CA LEU A 48 10.88 -2.21 3.59
C LEU A 48 10.52 -1.36 2.36
N TRP A 49 11.27 -0.29 2.08
CA TRP A 49 11.11 0.43 0.82
C TRP A 49 11.55 -0.42 -0.38
N GLU A 50 12.69 -1.11 -0.25
CA GLU A 50 13.18 -2.01 -1.30
C GLU A 50 12.19 -3.15 -1.56
N ASP A 51 11.67 -3.77 -0.49
CA ASP A 51 10.63 -4.79 -0.58
C ASP A 51 9.36 -4.26 -1.29
N TRP A 52 8.95 -3.02 -0.99
CA TRP A 52 7.83 -2.37 -1.68
C TRP A 52 8.11 -2.18 -3.18
N ILE A 53 9.31 -1.72 -3.52
CA ILE A 53 9.73 -1.53 -4.91
C ILE A 53 9.76 -2.87 -5.66
N ASP A 54 10.11 -3.97 -5.00
CA ASP A 54 10.05 -5.31 -5.58
C ASP A 54 8.61 -5.71 -5.94
N SER A 55 7.64 -5.48 -5.06
CA SER A 55 6.21 -5.70 -5.34
C SER A 55 5.71 -4.82 -6.50
N VAL A 56 6.12 -3.55 -6.54
CA VAL A 56 5.83 -2.64 -7.66
C VAL A 56 6.39 -3.20 -8.96
N ASN A 57 7.62 -3.69 -8.97
CA ASN A 57 8.28 -4.22 -10.16
C ASN A 57 7.64 -5.52 -10.65
N LYS A 58 7.16 -6.39 -9.75
CA LYS A 58 6.33 -7.55 -10.12
C LYS A 58 5.06 -7.11 -10.84
N MET A 59 4.34 -6.12 -10.28
CA MET A 59 3.10 -5.62 -10.87
C MET A 59 3.32 -4.90 -12.21
N LYS A 60 4.40 -4.14 -12.37
CA LYS A 60 4.78 -3.58 -13.68
C LYS A 60 4.89 -4.67 -14.74
N LYS A 61 5.60 -5.76 -14.43
CA LYS A 61 5.78 -6.91 -15.35
C LYS A 61 4.45 -7.58 -15.67
N GLN A 62 3.62 -7.85 -14.64
CA GLN A 62 2.30 -8.45 -14.80
C GLN A 62 1.40 -7.64 -15.74
N TYR A 63 1.40 -6.32 -15.57
CA TYR A 63 0.58 -5.41 -16.36
C TYR A 63 1.25 -4.91 -17.66
N LYS A 64 2.43 -5.44 -18.00
CA LYS A 64 3.22 -5.04 -19.18
C LYS A 64 3.39 -3.52 -19.30
N LYS A 65 3.62 -2.85 -18.16
CA LYS A 65 3.89 -1.41 -18.13
C LYS A 65 5.34 -1.18 -18.53
N ASN A 66 5.56 -0.50 -19.65
CA ASN A 66 6.90 -0.18 -20.15
C ASN A 66 7.45 1.07 -19.44
N GLU A 67 8.76 1.11 -19.21
CA GLU A 67 9.45 2.20 -18.48
C GLU A 67 9.89 3.35 -19.39
N GLU A 68 9.53 3.34 -20.68
CA GLU A 68 10.02 4.32 -21.64
C GLU A 68 9.23 5.64 -21.53
N ASN A 69 9.76 6.55 -20.72
CA ASN A 69 9.47 8.00 -20.66
C ASN A 69 8.13 8.47 -20.06
N GLU A 70 7.29 7.61 -19.48
CA GLU A 70 6.08 8.02 -18.75
C GLU A 70 6.13 7.73 -17.24
N PRO A 71 5.59 8.63 -16.39
CA PRO A 71 5.42 8.35 -14.97
C PRO A 71 4.53 7.13 -14.76
N ILE A 72 5.07 6.12 -14.07
CA ILE A 72 4.35 4.88 -13.84
C ILE A 72 3.27 5.12 -12.79
N ASN A 73 2.01 4.98 -13.23
CA ASN A 73 0.84 5.11 -12.39
C ASN A 73 0.02 3.83 -12.41
N PHE A 74 -0.63 3.50 -11.30
CA PHE A 74 -1.44 2.30 -11.08
C PHE A 74 -2.89 2.69 -10.78
N THR A 75 -3.85 1.91 -11.27
CA THR A 75 -5.25 2.07 -10.81
C THR A 75 -5.34 1.71 -9.33
N PHE A 76 -6.43 2.10 -8.66
CA PHE A 76 -6.62 1.73 -7.25
C PHE A 76 -6.57 0.22 -7.01
N THR A 77 -7.11 -0.58 -7.93
CA THR A 77 -7.02 -2.05 -7.86
C THR A 77 -5.59 -2.53 -8.00
N GLN A 78 -4.84 -2.01 -8.97
CA GLN A 78 -3.44 -2.40 -9.16
C GLN A 78 -2.57 -2.00 -7.96
N SER A 79 -2.79 -0.80 -7.41
CA SER A 79 -2.10 -0.35 -6.19
C SER A 79 -2.46 -1.20 -4.97
N TYR A 80 -3.68 -1.72 -4.91
CA TYR A 80 -4.11 -2.64 -3.86
C TYR A 80 -3.39 -3.98 -3.94
N GLU A 81 -3.26 -4.53 -5.16
CA GLU A 81 -2.51 -5.77 -5.40
C GLU A 81 -1.02 -5.61 -5.06
N ILE A 82 -0.42 -4.44 -5.30
CA ILE A 82 0.94 -4.13 -4.84
C ILE A 82 1.01 -4.22 -3.31
N ALA A 83 0.04 -3.62 -2.59
CA ALA A 83 -0.01 -3.68 -1.14
C ALA A 83 -0.22 -5.10 -0.60
N GLU A 84 -1.10 -5.89 -1.23
CA GLU A 84 -1.29 -7.29 -0.87
C GLU A 84 -0.02 -8.12 -1.08
N ASP A 85 0.65 -8.00 -2.25
CA ASP A 85 1.91 -8.72 -2.51
C ASP A 85 2.98 -8.32 -1.50
N PHE A 86 3.16 -7.02 -1.23
CA PHE A 86 4.13 -6.53 -0.28
C PHE A 86 3.92 -7.11 1.12
N LEU A 87 2.68 -7.06 1.64
CA LEU A 87 2.34 -7.60 2.96
C LEU A 87 2.53 -9.12 3.01
N ASN A 88 2.16 -9.82 1.94
CA ASN A 88 2.32 -11.26 1.83
C ASN A 88 3.79 -11.68 1.79
N GLU A 89 4.65 -10.98 1.05
CA GLU A 89 6.09 -11.24 1.04
C GLU A 89 6.73 -10.94 2.39
N TYR A 90 6.35 -9.83 3.03
CA TYR A 90 6.80 -9.52 4.38
C TYR A 90 6.41 -10.62 5.38
N TYR A 91 5.16 -11.09 5.32
CA TYR A 91 4.64 -12.16 6.17
C TYR A 91 5.40 -13.48 5.97
N LYS A 92 5.64 -13.88 4.70
CA LYS A 92 6.44 -15.07 4.36
C LYS A 92 7.88 -14.96 4.87
N ARG A 93 8.53 -13.81 4.65
CA ARG A 93 9.94 -13.60 5.00
C ARG A 93 10.16 -13.62 6.51
N THR A 94 9.29 -12.97 7.26
CA THR A 94 9.39 -12.90 8.72
C THR A 94 8.93 -14.19 9.41
N ASN A 95 8.35 -15.12 8.66
CA ASN A 95 7.63 -16.28 9.20
C ASN A 95 6.72 -15.85 10.36
N SER A 96 6.05 -14.71 10.18
CA SER A 96 5.20 -14.09 11.18
C SER A 96 4.09 -15.09 11.50
N ALA A 97 4.20 -15.79 12.63
CA ALA A 97 3.13 -16.65 13.13
C ALA A 97 1.93 -15.84 13.66
N TYR A 98 1.95 -14.51 13.49
CA TYR A 98 0.95 -13.60 14.01
C TYR A 98 -0.34 -13.69 13.20
N GLU A 99 -1.37 -14.17 13.90
CA GLU A 99 -2.71 -14.37 13.37
C GLU A 99 -3.27 -13.08 12.76
N ASP A 100 -2.98 -11.91 13.35
CA ASP A 100 -3.49 -10.61 12.89
C ASP A 100 -3.02 -10.23 11.48
N PHE A 101 -1.76 -10.55 11.13
CA PHE A 101 -1.23 -10.31 9.77
C PHE A 101 -1.78 -11.32 8.77
N GLY A 102 -1.88 -12.60 9.17
CA GLY A 102 -2.50 -13.62 8.34
C GLY A 102 -3.98 -13.28 8.05
N ASN A 103 -4.71 -12.78 9.04
CA ASN A 103 -6.09 -12.34 8.92
C ASN A 103 -6.23 -11.09 8.06
N LEU A 104 -5.30 -10.13 8.19
CA LEU A 104 -5.23 -8.96 7.32
C LEU A 104 -5.09 -9.38 5.85
N ILE A 105 -4.05 -10.15 5.53
CA ILE A 105 -3.75 -10.60 4.16
C ILE A 105 -4.93 -11.39 3.59
N LYS A 106 -5.46 -12.34 4.36
CA LYS A 106 -6.64 -13.13 3.96
C LYS A 106 -7.85 -12.25 3.70
N GLY A 107 -8.07 -11.22 4.53
CA GLY A 107 -9.17 -10.27 4.32
C GLY A 107 -8.96 -9.39 3.10
N MET A 108 -7.71 -9.08 2.76
CA MET A 108 -7.37 -8.27 1.59
C MET A 108 -7.49 -9.02 0.27
N THR A 109 -7.31 -10.33 0.23
CA THR A 109 -7.31 -11.09 -1.02
C THR A 109 -8.50 -10.77 -1.92
N LEU A 110 -8.20 -10.32 -3.14
CA LEU A 110 -9.21 -9.98 -4.14
C LEU A 110 -9.91 -11.25 -4.68
N LEU A 111 -11.22 -11.14 -4.79
CA LEU A 111 -12.09 -12.12 -5.46
C LEU A 111 -12.29 -11.75 -6.92
N GLU A 112 -12.74 -12.70 -7.73
CA GLU A 112 -13.02 -12.50 -9.17
C GLU A 112 -14.02 -11.37 -9.45
N ASN A 113 -14.87 -11.02 -8.47
CA ASN A 113 -15.83 -9.92 -8.57
C ASN A 113 -15.20 -8.53 -8.33
N GLY A 114 -13.88 -8.45 -8.11
CA GLY A 114 -13.14 -7.20 -7.90
C GLY A 114 -13.26 -6.61 -6.49
N LYS A 115 -13.83 -7.34 -5.53
CA LYS A 115 -13.83 -6.98 -4.10
C LYS A 115 -12.85 -7.87 -3.34
N SER A 116 -12.32 -7.39 -2.22
CA SER A 116 -11.58 -8.20 -1.27
C SER A 116 -12.50 -9.17 -0.51
N ILE A 117 -11.94 -10.25 0.04
CA ILE A 117 -12.64 -11.22 0.89
C ILE A 117 -13.40 -10.52 2.02
N ASN A 118 -12.79 -9.53 2.66
CA ASN A 118 -13.51 -8.57 3.52
C ASN A 118 -13.83 -7.31 2.71
N PRO A 119 -15.09 -7.07 2.30
CA PRO A 119 -15.45 -5.92 1.48
C PRO A 119 -15.12 -4.57 2.12
N GLU A 120 -15.12 -4.49 3.46
CA GLU A 120 -14.78 -3.27 4.19
C GLU A 120 -13.32 -2.87 3.94
N TYR A 121 -12.41 -3.83 3.76
CA TYR A 121 -11.00 -3.52 3.50
C TYR A 121 -10.82 -2.86 2.14
N TRP A 122 -11.58 -3.30 1.13
CA TRP A 122 -11.60 -2.62 -0.17
C TRP A 122 -12.17 -1.21 -0.06
N GLU A 123 -13.27 -1.02 0.68
CA GLU A 123 -13.87 0.30 0.87
C GLU A 123 -12.92 1.27 1.60
N GLU A 124 -12.26 0.81 2.66
CA GLU A 124 -11.27 1.59 3.40
C GLU A 124 -10.04 1.91 2.54
N TRP A 125 -9.56 0.94 1.77
CA TRP A 125 -8.49 1.16 0.80
C TRP A 125 -8.86 2.24 -0.20
N VAL A 126 -10.05 2.18 -0.79
CA VAL A 126 -10.53 3.20 -1.74
C VAL A 126 -10.61 4.57 -1.07
N ALA A 127 -11.06 4.63 0.19
CA ALA A 127 -11.08 5.88 0.95
C ALA A 127 -9.67 6.44 1.18
N SER A 128 -8.71 5.59 1.57
CA SER A 128 -7.30 5.96 1.76
C SER A 128 -6.64 6.42 0.45
N ALA A 129 -6.82 5.67 -0.63
CA ALA A 129 -6.33 6.02 -1.97
C ALA A 129 -6.88 7.39 -2.44
N ASN A 130 -8.17 7.64 -2.25
CA ASN A 130 -8.78 8.93 -2.58
C ASN A 130 -8.21 10.07 -1.73
N LYS A 131 -8.08 9.87 -0.42
CA LYS A 131 -7.49 10.86 0.50
C LYS A 131 -6.09 11.25 0.05
N ILE A 132 -5.22 10.28 -0.18
CA ILE A 132 -3.83 10.52 -0.60
C ILE A 132 -3.78 11.22 -1.95
N LYS A 133 -4.62 10.81 -2.92
CA LYS A 133 -4.63 11.46 -4.23
C LYS A 133 -5.05 12.92 -4.15
N GLN A 134 -6.10 13.23 -3.39
CA GLN A 134 -6.55 14.60 -3.18
C GLN A 134 -5.49 15.48 -2.48
N LEU A 135 -4.74 14.92 -1.53
CA LEU A 135 -3.65 15.63 -0.86
C LEU A 135 -2.50 15.92 -1.83
N ALA A 136 -2.10 14.94 -2.64
CA ALA A 136 -1.05 15.11 -3.64
C ALA A 136 -1.42 16.15 -4.70
N ASP A 137 -2.67 16.11 -5.21
CA ASP A 137 -3.16 17.06 -6.20
C ASP A 137 -3.21 18.49 -5.63
N LYS A 138 -3.62 18.66 -4.37
CA LYS A 138 -3.60 19.97 -3.68
C LYS A 138 -2.18 20.50 -3.47
N ALA A 139 -1.24 19.64 -3.07
CA ALA A 139 0.15 20.02 -2.89
C ALA A 139 0.78 20.45 -4.23
N GLY A 140 0.50 19.73 -5.32
CA GLY A 140 0.95 20.09 -6.66
C GLY A 140 0.45 21.47 -7.11
N ILE A 141 -0.77 21.85 -6.75
CA ILE A 141 -1.32 23.19 -7.04
C ILE A 141 -0.63 24.28 -6.20
N MET A 142 -0.33 24.02 -4.92
CA MET A 142 0.33 24.99 -4.02
C MET A 142 1.77 25.37 -4.41
N PHE A 143 2.46 24.54 -5.21
CA PHE A 143 3.83 24.83 -5.68
C PHE A 143 3.87 25.44 -7.09
N CYS A 144 2.71 25.79 -7.68
CA CYS A 144 2.60 26.39 -9.01
C CYS A 144 2.28 27.90 -9.02
N ASP A 145 2.25 28.57 -7.85
CA ASP A 145 2.07 30.02 -7.69
C ASP A 145 3.37 30.72 -7.26
#